data_AF-A0A943TBH6-F1
#
_entry.id   AF-A0A943TBH6-F1
#
_cell.length_a   1.000
_cell.length_b   1.000
_cell.length_c   1.000
_cell.angle_alpha   90.00
_cell.angle_beta   90.00
_cell.angle_gamma   90.00
#
_symmetry.space_group_name_H-M   'P 1'
#
loop_
_entity.id
_entity.type
_entity.pdbx_description
1 polymer ?
#
loop_
_entity_poly.entity_id
_entity_poly.type
_entity_poly.pdbx_seq_one_letter_code
_entity_poly.pdbx_strand_id
1 'polypeptide(L)'
;MDYPNLLENAYAGNDPESREAHSAEPDAYFGGETAPRALVWRQLRWVDRRPVLELEAVEAGTDQPGLNGSGSAGTELSVRPAGRRLLVPLTPGAYLSLRVALDASGAPYRFCSGYTTGSTDPRTPGTRRHPCPEAARIDRGQQCPRCAARDEFTALHSAHLYPGTLTESMRAYAMLEHRLYIATFPDGTHKVGTSSLTSTPRRLDEQAVATATYVALAPDGLTIRRAEDAVTALAGIGQVKQVASKYRAWTHPLPGAQLRAAHEDAVARARAALAKFLVGEPALQLSALDEPWVPSPAMNRPYAALRAHNPEPLAPCDSTLDGSTAGFFCTGAAGQFVSAHVGDPDAAFLVNTAEWRNLLVVPDRGFTRVRVQSSLF
;
A
#
# COMPACT_ATOMS: atom_id res chain seq x y z
N MET A 1 -16.27 -9.61 25.39
CA MET A 1 -14.86 -9.19 25.51
C MET A 1 -14.72 -7.91 24.70
N ASP A 2 -14.26 -6.83 25.29
CA ASP A 2 -14.00 -5.57 24.57
C ASP A 2 -12.61 -5.72 23.93
N TYR A 3 -12.56 -5.76 22.60
CA TYR A 3 -11.29 -5.87 21.87
C TYR A 3 -10.85 -4.45 21.51
N PRO A 4 -9.68 -3.97 22.01
CA PRO A 4 -9.25 -2.61 21.72
C PRO A 4 -9.03 -2.46 20.21
N ASN A 5 -9.75 -1.52 19.60
CA ASN A 5 -9.67 -1.31 18.17
C ASN A 5 -8.33 -0.64 17.82
N LEU A 6 -7.63 -1.19 16.83
CA LEU A 6 -6.33 -0.70 16.38
C LEU A 6 -6.35 0.80 16.02
N LEU A 7 -7.49 1.31 15.53
CA LEU A 7 -7.63 2.73 15.18
C LEU A 7 -7.79 3.65 16.39
N GLU A 8 -8.35 3.16 17.51
CA GLU A 8 -8.49 3.95 18.75
C GLU A 8 -7.11 4.28 19.35
N ASN A 9 -6.12 3.41 19.11
CA ASN A 9 -4.74 3.59 19.54
C ASN A 9 -3.88 4.41 18.55
N ALA A 10 -4.44 4.93 17.46
CA ALA A 10 -3.63 5.58 16.42
C ALA A 10 -2.81 6.78 16.91
N TYR A 11 -3.29 7.47 17.96
CA TYR A 11 -2.60 8.59 18.59
C TYR A 11 -1.61 8.14 19.68
N ALA A 12 -1.83 6.97 20.28
CA ALA A 12 -0.94 6.41 21.30
C ALA A 12 0.38 5.92 20.65
N GLY A 13 1.51 6.51 21.03
CA GLY A 13 2.85 6.17 20.51
C GLY A 13 3.28 6.89 19.23
N ASN A 14 2.44 7.78 18.68
CA ASN A 14 2.78 8.67 17.56
C ASN A 14 3.10 10.10 18.01
N ASP A 15 3.28 10.34 19.32
CA ASP A 15 3.71 11.63 19.86
C ASP A 15 5.23 11.80 19.85
N PRO A 16 5.77 12.89 19.27
CA PRO A 16 7.21 13.13 19.22
C PRO A 16 7.84 13.27 20.61
N GLU A 17 7.10 13.72 21.62
CA GLU A 17 7.58 13.87 23.00
C GLU A 17 7.71 12.54 23.76
N SER A 18 7.08 11.46 23.29
CA SER A 18 7.12 10.16 23.98
C SER A 18 8.39 9.34 23.72
N ARG A 19 9.34 9.85 22.92
CA ARG A 19 10.62 9.17 22.65
C ARG A 19 11.74 9.52 23.63
N GLU A 20 11.55 10.49 24.52
CA GLU A 20 12.51 10.85 25.56
C GLU A 20 11.78 11.28 26.84
N ALA A 21 11.36 10.33 27.69
CA ALA A 21 11.31 10.49 29.15
C ALA A 21 10.69 9.26 29.83
N HIS A 22 11.51 8.51 30.55
CA HIS A 22 11.06 7.83 31.77
C HIS A 22 11.03 8.85 32.89
N SER A 23 9.88 9.48 33.15
CA SER A 23 9.61 10.14 34.44
C SER A 23 8.16 10.60 34.52
N ALA A 24 7.55 10.34 35.67
CA ALA A 24 6.17 10.60 36.02
C ALA A 24 5.88 12.10 36.18
N GLU A 25 4.82 12.60 35.53
CA GLU A 25 3.57 13.11 36.13
C GLU A 25 2.63 13.65 35.03
N PRO A 26 1.31 13.73 35.27
CA PRO A 26 0.30 13.88 34.23
C PRO A 26 -0.11 15.35 34.04
N ASP A 27 0.22 15.95 32.90
CA ASP A 27 -0.25 17.29 32.57
C ASP A 27 -1.45 17.30 31.61
N ALA A 28 -2.50 17.96 32.09
CA ALA A 28 -3.63 18.58 31.40
C ALA A 28 -4.38 17.73 30.34
N TYR A 29 -5.09 16.74 30.85
CA TYR A 29 -6.25 16.12 30.21
C TYR A 29 -7.36 17.16 29.98
N PHE A 30 -7.50 17.68 28.76
CA PHE A 30 -8.76 18.30 28.35
C PHE A 30 -9.81 17.20 28.27
N GLY A 31 -10.68 17.17 29.27
CA GLY A 31 -11.69 16.14 29.48
C GLY A 31 -12.70 15.98 28.36
N GLY A 32 -13.20 14.75 28.27
CA GLY A 32 -14.37 14.32 27.52
C GLY A 32 -14.19 12.89 27.04
N GLU A 33 -15.04 11.98 27.51
CA GLU A 33 -15.16 10.57 27.08
C GLU A 33 -14.80 10.41 25.59
N THR A 34 -13.77 9.61 25.32
CA THR A 34 -13.06 9.57 24.04
C THR A 34 -13.98 9.07 22.92
N ALA A 35 -14.73 9.97 22.31
CA ALA A 35 -15.44 9.70 21.08
C ALA A 35 -14.41 9.23 20.02
N PRO A 36 -14.71 8.16 19.25
CA PRO A 36 -13.81 7.66 18.23
C PRO A 36 -13.50 8.77 17.22
N ARG A 37 -12.24 9.21 17.16
CA ARG A 37 -11.78 10.27 16.26
C ARG A 37 -11.70 9.72 14.83
N ALA A 38 -12.32 10.45 13.90
CA ALA A 38 -12.21 10.13 12.48
C ALA A 38 -10.76 10.28 12.00
N LEU A 39 -10.39 9.52 10.97
CA LEU A 39 -9.04 9.47 10.41
C LEU A 39 -9.13 9.36 8.89
N VAL A 40 -8.16 9.88 8.15
CA VAL A 40 -8.07 9.53 6.72
C VAL A 40 -7.22 8.29 6.56
N TRP A 41 -7.79 7.22 6.03
CA TRP A 41 -7.03 6.04 5.66
C TRP A 41 -6.15 6.36 4.45
N ARG A 42 -4.82 6.32 4.58
CA ARG A 42 -3.93 6.57 3.44
C ARG A 42 -3.56 5.30 2.73
N GLN A 43 -3.04 4.31 3.44
CA GLN A 43 -2.71 3.01 2.87
C GLN A 43 -2.23 2.05 3.95
N LEU A 44 -2.31 0.74 3.64
CA LEU A 44 -1.40 -0.22 4.22
C LEU A 44 -0.02 -0.07 3.56
N ARG A 45 0.98 0.28 4.36
CA ARG A 45 2.38 0.50 3.94
C ARG A 45 3.29 -0.54 4.57
N TRP A 46 4.48 -0.72 3.99
CA TRP A 46 5.54 -1.55 4.55
C TRP A 46 6.67 -0.64 5.07
N VAL A 47 7.03 -0.77 6.34
CA VAL A 47 8.17 -0.08 6.99
C VAL A 47 9.04 -1.16 7.60
N ASP A 48 10.32 -1.18 7.25
CA ASP A 48 11.26 -2.25 7.66
C ASP A 48 10.69 -3.66 7.42
N ARG A 49 10.04 -3.83 6.26
CA ARG A 49 9.34 -5.04 5.83
C ARG A 49 8.19 -5.49 6.74
N ARG A 50 7.67 -4.61 7.60
CA ARG A 50 6.49 -4.87 8.44
C ARG A 50 5.29 -4.05 7.95
N PRO A 51 4.07 -4.62 7.95
CA PRO A 51 2.87 -3.89 7.57
C PRO A 51 2.49 -2.87 8.65
N VAL A 52 2.17 -1.66 8.21
CA VAL A 52 1.80 -0.52 9.05
C VAL A 52 0.63 0.21 8.38
N LEU A 53 -0.41 0.51 9.15
CA LEU A 53 -1.48 1.41 8.71
C LEU A 53 -0.92 2.83 8.69
N GLU A 54 -0.89 3.45 7.50
CA GLU A 54 -0.61 4.87 7.36
C GLU A 54 -1.95 5.60 7.35
N LEU A 55 -2.17 6.42 8.38
CA LEU A 55 -3.38 7.20 8.61
C LEU A 55 -3.03 8.69 8.62
N GLU A 56 -4.01 9.56 8.47
CA GLU A 56 -3.86 11.00 8.71
C GLU A 56 -4.83 11.46 9.79
N ALA A 57 -4.30 12.21 10.75
CA ALA A 57 -5.13 12.93 11.70
C ALA A 57 -6.00 13.96 10.96
N VAL A 58 -7.18 14.20 11.52
CA VAL A 58 -8.08 15.24 11.04
C VAL A 58 -8.39 16.22 12.15
N GLU A 59 -8.73 17.44 11.76
CA GLU A 59 -9.15 18.51 12.65
C GLU A 59 -10.55 18.99 12.24
N ALA A 60 -11.26 19.57 13.20
CA ALA A 60 -12.51 20.27 12.90
C ALA A 60 -12.21 21.46 11.98
N GLY A 61 -12.95 21.58 10.88
CA GLY A 61 -12.82 22.72 9.99
C GLY A 61 -13.27 24.00 10.70
N THR A 62 -12.57 25.09 10.46
CA THR A 62 -12.83 26.41 11.06
C THR A 62 -14.08 27.11 10.54
N ASP A 63 -14.81 26.50 9.59
CA ASP A 63 -16.02 27.06 9.00
C ASP A 63 -17.23 26.80 9.93
N GLN A 64 -17.38 27.60 10.98
CA GLN A 64 -18.69 27.77 11.63
C GLN A 64 -19.47 28.90 10.93
N PRO A 65 -20.74 28.68 10.52
CA PRO A 65 -21.68 29.77 10.35
C PRO A 65 -21.97 30.37 11.73
N GLY A 66 -21.98 31.70 11.81
CA GLY A 66 -22.38 32.42 13.02
C GLY A 66 -23.72 31.91 13.58
N LEU A 67 -23.83 31.90 14.90
CA LEU A 67 -25.02 31.56 15.66
C LEU A 67 -26.27 32.18 15.03
N ASN A 68 -27.21 31.32 14.61
CA ASN A 68 -28.67 31.39 14.84
C ASN A 68 -29.39 30.53 13.80
N GLY A 69 -29.83 29.33 14.17
CA GLY A 69 -30.71 28.52 13.33
C GLY A 69 -30.87 27.09 13.82
N SER A 70 -32.10 26.76 14.21
CA SER A 70 -32.60 25.43 14.60
C SER A 70 -32.05 24.28 13.76
N GLY A 71 -31.52 23.26 14.43
CA GLY A 71 -30.94 22.07 13.82
C GLY A 71 -31.91 21.29 12.92
N SER A 72 -31.39 20.91 11.75
CA SER A 72 -31.94 19.91 10.86
C SER A 72 -30.87 18.84 10.58
N ALA A 73 -31.31 17.60 10.42
CA ALA A 73 -30.47 16.50 9.97
C ALA A 73 -29.85 16.85 8.59
N GLY A 74 -28.52 16.79 8.50
CA GLY A 74 -27.78 17.11 7.27
C GLY A 74 -26.60 18.06 7.44
N THR A 75 -26.10 18.31 8.66
CA THR A 75 -24.89 19.12 8.86
C THR A 75 -23.68 18.41 8.25
N GLU A 76 -23.11 18.98 7.19
CA GLU A 76 -21.89 18.50 6.55
C GLU A 76 -20.77 18.41 7.60
N LEU A 77 -20.06 17.27 7.65
CA LEU A 77 -18.90 17.15 8.54
C LEU A 77 -17.81 18.13 8.08
N SER A 78 -17.65 19.21 8.83
CA SER A 78 -16.53 20.14 8.68
C SER A 78 -15.27 19.48 9.25
N VAL A 79 -14.61 18.66 8.43
CA VAL A 79 -13.40 17.92 8.78
C VAL A 79 -12.34 18.13 7.73
N ARG A 80 -11.11 18.45 8.15
CA ARG A 80 -9.97 18.65 7.25
C ARG A 80 -8.76 17.82 7.70
N PRO A 81 -8.04 17.15 6.79
CA PRO A 81 -6.80 16.47 7.12
C PRO A 81 -5.74 17.45 7.65
N ALA A 82 -5.10 17.11 8.78
CA ALA A 82 -4.15 17.97 9.48
C ALA A 82 -2.71 17.92 8.93
N GLY A 83 -2.45 17.08 7.93
CA GLY A 83 -1.10 16.80 7.42
C GLY A 83 -0.26 15.85 8.28
N ARG A 84 -0.64 15.62 9.56
CA ARG A 84 0.05 14.70 10.47
C ARG A 84 -0.25 13.24 10.11
N ARG A 85 0.78 12.53 9.63
CA ARG A 85 0.73 11.09 9.34
C ARG A 85 0.91 10.30 10.64
N LEU A 86 0.03 9.33 10.87
CA LEU A 86 0.10 8.39 11.99
C LEU A 86 0.45 7.01 11.43
N LEU A 87 1.37 6.32 12.10
CA LEU A 87 1.81 4.98 11.72
C LEU A 87 1.40 4.00 12.83
N VAL A 88 0.54 3.05 12.47
CA VAL A 88 0.04 2.04 13.42
C VAL A 88 0.47 0.65 12.95
N PRO A 89 1.37 -0.05 13.66
CA PRO A 89 1.79 -1.39 13.27
C PRO A 89 0.60 -2.35 13.19
N LEU A 90 0.51 -3.11 12.09
CA LEU A 90 -0.48 -4.17 11.95
C LEU A 90 0.10 -5.47 12.53
N THR A 91 -0.32 -5.84 13.73
CA THR A 91 0.13 -7.08 14.39
C THR A 91 -0.90 -8.20 14.22
N PRO A 92 -0.46 -9.46 14.10
CA PRO A 92 -1.39 -10.60 14.15
C PRO A 92 -2.19 -10.61 15.45
N GLY A 93 -3.50 -10.87 15.35
CA GLY A 93 -4.46 -10.80 16.45
C GLY A 93 -5.05 -9.42 16.69
N ALA A 94 -4.55 -8.36 16.03
CA ALA A 94 -5.11 -7.02 16.19
C ALA A 94 -6.56 -6.96 15.67
N TYR A 95 -7.44 -6.37 16.47
CA TYR A 95 -8.80 -6.07 16.04
C TYR A 95 -8.82 -4.74 15.28
N LEU A 96 -9.31 -4.78 14.04
CA LEU A 96 -9.52 -3.58 13.21
C LEU A 96 -11.01 -3.48 12.90
N SER A 97 -11.64 -2.37 13.32
CA SER A 97 -13.04 -2.09 12.98
C SER A 97 -13.24 -0.63 12.56
N LEU A 98 -13.95 -0.40 11.47
CA LEU A 98 -14.19 0.93 10.92
C LEU A 98 -15.45 0.99 10.09
N ARG A 99 -15.96 2.21 9.91
CA ARG A 99 -16.96 2.56 8.91
C ARG A 99 -16.45 3.74 8.07
N VAL A 100 -16.86 3.81 6.81
CA VAL A 100 -16.56 4.97 5.95
C VAL A 100 -17.54 6.09 6.27
N ALA A 101 -17.03 7.31 6.42
CA ALA A 101 -17.86 8.49 6.57
C ALA A 101 -18.43 8.93 5.21
N LEU A 102 -19.74 9.14 5.16
CA LEU A 102 -20.49 9.57 3.99
C LEU A 102 -20.99 11.01 4.18
N ASP A 103 -21.07 11.76 3.09
CA ASP A 103 -21.71 13.08 3.08
C ASP A 103 -23.25 12.98 2.99
N ALA A 104 -23.91 14.13 2.94
CA ALA A 104 -25.37 14.20 2.86
C ALA A 104 -25.97 13.56 1.59
N SER A 105 -25.18 13.37 0.53
CA SER A 105 -25.60 12.67 -0.70
C SER A 105 -25.38 11.15 -0.63
N GLY A 106 -24.76 10.65 0.44
CA GLY A 106 -24.33 9.26 0.57
C GLY A 106 -22.98 8.96 -0.10
N ALA A 107 -22.27 9.97 -0.62
CA ALA A 107 -20.96 9.78 -1.21
C ALA A 107 -19.86 9.79 -0.14
N PRO A 108 -18.81 8.96 -0.26
CA PRO A 108 -17.76 8.90 0.74
C PRO A 108 -16.90 10.17 0.74
N TYR A 109 -16.53 10.65 1.94
CA TYR A 109 -15.52 11.70 2.07
C TYR A 109 -14.16 11.15 1.64
N ARG A 110 -13.56 11.78 0.62
CA ARG A 110 -12.26 11.40 0.08
C ARG A 110 -11.34 12.62 -0.03
N PHE A 111 -10.10 12.47 0.41
CA PHE A 111 -9.12 13.57 0.49
C PHE A 111 -7.88 13.30 -0.33
N CYS A 112 -7.37 14.32 -1.02
CA CYS A 112 -6.13 14.26 -1.80
C CYS A 112 -4.98 13.61 -1.03
N SER A 113 -4.24 12.70 -1.68
CA SER A 113 -3.09 12.00 -1.08
C SER A 113 -1.88 12.89 -0.78
N GLY A 114 -1.87 14.12 -1.32
CA GLY A 114 -0.70 14.97 -1.38
C GLY A 114 0.20 14.63 -2.57
N TYR A 115 1.49 14.93 -2.50
CA TYR A 115 2.43 14.77 -3.62
C TYR A 115 3.77 14.19 -3.17
N THR A 116 4.53 13.64 -4.12
CA THR A 116 5.83 13.02 -3.87
C THR A 116 6.96 13.84 -4.49
N THR A 117 8.05 14.04 -3.74
CA THR A 117 9.30 14.63 -4.25
C THR A 117 10.47 13.68 -4.04
N GLY A 118 11.56 13.87 -4.76
CA GLY A 118 12.85 13.25 -4.42
C GLY A 118 13.47 13.86 -3.16
N SER A 119 14.63 13.34 -2.76
CA SER A 119 15.52 13.95 -1.78
C SER A 119 16.89 14.17 -2.40
N THR A 120 17.44 15.37 -2.21
CA THR A 120 18.82 15.69 -2.55
C THR A 120 19.79 15.44 -1.38
N ASP A 121 19.29 15.07 -0.19
CA ASP A 121 20.15 14.77 0.96
C ASP A 121 20.75 13.36 0.79
N PRO A 122 22.08 13.25 0.62
CA PRO A 122 22.72 11.95 0.44
C PRO A 122 22.57 11.00 1.64
N ARG A 123 22.22 11.51 2.83
CA ARG A 123 21.98 10.70 4.04
C ARG A 123 20.58 10.10 4.08
N THR A 124 19.63 10.67 3.35
CA THR A 124 18.26 10.16 3.24
C THR A 124 17.83 10.06 1.78
N PRO A 125 18.57 9.30 0.94
CA PRO A 125 18.25 9.16 -0.47
C PRO A 125 16.90 8.47 -0.63
N GLY A 126 16.10 8.90 -1.59
CA GLY A 126 14.76 8.34 -1.76
C GLY A 126 13.73 9.38 -2.18
N THR A 127 12.47 9.01 -1.94
CA THR A 127 11.31 9.85 -2.19
C THR A 127 10.64 10.22 -0.88
N ARG A 128 10.17 11.45 -0.76
CA ARG A 128 9.37 11.94 0.37
C ARG A 128 7.95 12.22 -0.09
N ARG A 129 6.98 11.79 0.72
CA ARG A 129 5.56 12.13 0.54
C ARG A 129 5.22 13.33 1.40
N HIS A 130 4.52 14.29 0.81
CA HIS A 130 4.02 15.49 1.47
C HIS A 130 2.50 15.44 1.54
N PRO A 131 1.87 15.88 2.64
CA PRO A 131 0.41 15.99 2.70
C PRO A 131 -0.10 17.04 1.70
N CYS A 132 -1.40 17.00 1.40
CA CYS A 132 -2.02 18.02 0.55
C CYS A 132 -2.05 19.36 1.30
N PRO A 133 -1.42 20.43 0.79
CA PRO A 133 -1.39 21.73 1.49
C PRO A 133 -2.77 22.37 1.65
N GLU A 134 -3.73 21.98 0.80
CA GLU A 134 -5.10 22.50 0.81
C GLU A 134 -6.08 21.59 1.55
N ALA A 135 -5.63 20.43 2.04
CA ALA A 135 -6.53 19.42 2.59
C ALA A 135 -7.68 19.08 1.62
N ALA A 136 -7.41 19.15 0.30
CA ALA A 136 -8.45 19.16 -0.73
C ALA A 136 -9.29 17.87 -0.73
N ARG A 137 -10.62 18.04 -0.73
CA ARG A 137 -11.57 16.98 -1.05
C ARG A 137 -11.49 16.64 -2.55
N ILE A 138 -11.62 15.36 -2.89
CA ILE A 138 -11.61 14.88 -4.28
C ILE A 138 -12.72 13.87 -4.49
N ASP A 139 -13.38 13.91 -5.65
CA ASP A 139 -14.46 12.95 -5.96
C ASP A 139 -13.94 11.68 -6.63
N ARG A 140 -12.77 11.77 -7.28
CA ARG A 140 -12.14 10.68 -8.02
C ARG A 140 -10.63 10.78 -8.02
N GLY A 141 -9.97 9.67 -8.33
CA GLY A 141 -8.52 9.59 -8.40
C GLY A 141 -7.86 9.67 -7.03
N GLN A 142 -6.60 10.10 -7.01
CA GLN A 142 -5.77 10.11 -5.79
C GLN A 142 -5.33 11.50 -5.38
N GLN A 143 -5.21 12.43 -6.33
CA GLN A 143 -4.63 13.75 -6.13
C GLN A 143 -5.55 14.84 -6.68
N CYS A 144 -5.60 15.99 -6.01
CA CYS A 144 -6.13 17.21 -6.59
C CYS A 144 -5.18 17.73 -7.68
N PRO A 145 -5.65 18.59 -8.62
CA PRO A 145 -4.82 19.09 -9.72
C PRO A 145 -3.50 19.73 -9.28
N ARG A 146 -3.49 20.49 -8.17
CA ARG A 146 -2.26 21.13 -7.66
C ARG A 146 -1.23 20.12 -7.15
N CYS A 147 -1.68 19.06 -6.47
CA CYS A 147 -0.77 18.02 -6.00
C CYS A 147 -0.26 17.15 -7.14
N ALA A 148 -1.13 16.82 -8.12
CA ALA A 148 -0.71 16.09 -9.32
C ALA A 148 0.36 16.85 -10.11
N ALA A 149 0.22 18.16 -10.27
CA ALA A 149 1.22 19.00 -10.95
C ALA A 149 2.56 19.12 -10.18
N ARG A 150 2.55 18.91 -8.86
CA ARG A 150 3.74 18.92 -8.00
C ARG A 150 4.37 17.54 -7.82
N ASP A 151 3.73 16.47 -8.28
CA ASP A 151 4.21 15.12 -8.06
C ASP A 151 5.35 14.79 -9.02
N GLU A 152 6.58 14.80 -8.49
CA GLU A 152 7.79 14.55 -9.26
C GLU A 152 7.95 13.07 -9.63
N PHE A 153 7.25 12.16 -8.95
CA PHE A 153 7.45 10.72 -9.12
C PHE A 153 6.91 10.22 -10.45
N THR A 154 5.86 10.86 -10.99
CA THR A 154 5.24 10.46 -12.26
C THR A 154 6.23 10.53 -13.42
N ALA A 155 7.05 11.60 -13.48
CA ALA A 155 8.04 11.80 -14.53
C ALA A 155 9.13 10.71 -14.55
N LEU A 156 9.37 10.06 -13.40
CA LEU A 156 10.38 9.00 -13.30
C LEU A 156 10.07 7.81 -14.22
N HIS A 157 8.79 7.53 -14.50
CA HIS A 157 8.40 6.37 -15.32
C HIS A 157 8.88 6.44 -16.77
N SER A 158 9.04 7.63 -17.32
CA SER A 158 9.49 7.87 -18.69
C SER A 158 10.83 8.61 -18.76
N ALA A 159 11.55 8.70 -17.63
CA ALA A 159 12.77 9.48 -17.52
C ALA A 159 13.90 9.00 -18.44
N HIS A 160 13.95 7.70 -18.77
CA HIS A 160 14.92 7.15 -19.72
C HIS A 160 14.64 7.55 -21.17
N LEU A 161 13.41 7.97 -21.48
CA LEU A 161 13.03 8.52 -22.79
C LEU A 161 13.18 10.05 -22.81
N TYR A 162 12.93 10.71 -21.67
CA TYR A 162 12.92 12.17 -21.54
C TYR A 162 13.66 12.65 -20.29
N PRO A 163 15.00 12.48 -20.21
CA PRO A 163 15.76 12.77 -18.98
C PRO A 163 15.76 14.25 -18.58
N GLY A 164 15.41 15.17 -19.49
CA GLY A 164 15.25 16.59 -19.21
C GLY A 164 14.01 16.94 -18.38
N THR A 165 13.11 15.99 -18.14
CA THR A 165 11.85 16.22 -17.40
C THR A 165 12.00 16.04 -15.88
N LEU A 166 13.10 15.46 -15.41
CA LEU A 166 13.33 15.25 -13.99
C LEU A 166 13.83 16.52 -13.30
N THR A 167 13.23 16.83 -12.14
CA THR A 167 13.79 17.77 -11.17
C THR A 167 15.12 17.24 -10.63
N GLU A 168 15.94 18.11 -10.05
CA GLU A 168 17.24 17.72 -9.48
C GLU A 168 17.10 16.65 -8.40
N SER A 169 16.12 16.80 -7.51
CA SER A 169 15.77 15.82 -6.47
C SER A 169 15.41 14.45 -7.04
N MET A 170 14.63 14.41 -8.13
CA MET A 170 14.23 13.16 -8.76
C MET A 170 15.35 12.55 -9.62
N ARG A 171 16.22 13.38 -10.19
CA ARG A 171 17.46 12.94 -10.86
C ARG A 171 18.38 12.25 -9.86
N ALA A 172 18.58 12.84 -8.67
CA ALA A 172 19.36 12.20 -7.61
C ALA A 172 18.81 10.81 -7.24
N TYR A 173 17.49 10.66 -7.14
CA TYR A 173 16.85 9.36 -6.96
C TYR A 173 17.08 8.41 -8.15
N ALA A 174 16.92 8.91 -9.38
CA ALA A 174 17.12 8.12 -10.59
C ALA A 174 18.58 7.64 -10.74
N MET A 175 19.56 8.34 -10.17
CA MET A 175 20.97 7.94 -10.20
C MET A 175 21.35 6.91 -9.13
N LEU A 176 20.42 6.50 -8.25
CA LEU A 176 20.65 5.37 -7.37
C LEU A 176 20.76 4.07 -8.16
N GLU A 177 21.48 3.10 -7.64
CA GLU A 177 21.47 1.75 -8.20
C GLU A 177 20.06 1.14 -8.14
N HIS A 178 19.70 0.44 -9.22
CA HIS A 178 18.39 -0.19 -9.34
C HIS A 178 18.51 -1.65 -9.77
N ARG A 179 17.63 -2.47 -9.19
CA ARG A 179 17.45 -3.86 -9.56
C ARG A 179 16.23 -4.01 -10.47
N LEU A 180 16.35 -4.89 -11.44
CA LEU A 180 15.26 -5.42 -12.25
C LEU A 180 14.80 -6.74 -11.63
N TYR A 181 13.50 -6.93 -11.49
CA TYR A 181 12.92 -8.16 -10.99
C TYR A 181 11.81 -8.67 -11.91
N ILE A 182 11.63 -9.99 -11.88
CA ILE A 182 10.43 -10.67 -12.38
C ILE A 182 9.59 -11.06 -11.17
N ALA A 183 8.38 -10.53 -11.13
CA ALA A 183 7.37 -10.82 -10.12
C ALA A 183 6.31 -11.76 -10.71
N THR A 184 5.93 -12.79 -9.99
CA THR A 184 4.83 -13.69 -10.37
C THR A 184 3.74 -13.63 -9.31
N PHE A 185 2.51 -13.39 -9.75
CA PHE A 185 1.35 -13.27 -8.89
C PHE A 185 0.68 -14.63 -8.69
N PRO A 186 -0.21 -14.77 -7.68
CA PRO A 186 -0.79 -16.06 -7.37
C PRO A 186 -1.62 -16.70 -8.48
N ASP A 187 -2.07 -15.94 -9.49
CA ASP A 187 -2.76 -16.45 -10.69
C ASP A 187 -1.81 -16.90 -11.81
N GLY A 188 -0.49 -16.92 -11.55
CA GLY A 188 0.55 -17.28 -12.53
C GLY A 188 0.92 -16.17 -13.49
N THR A 189 0.25 -15.01 -13.47
CA THR A 189 0.65 -13.89 -14.33
C THR A 189 1.94 -13.24 -13.83
N HIS A 190 2.69 -12.64 -14.76
CA HIS A 190 4.01 -12.08 -14.47
C HIS A 190 4.05 -10.57 -14.68
N LYS A 191 4.99 -9.93 -13.99
CA LYS A 191 5.34 -8.53 -14.18
C LYS A 191 6.85 -8.36 -14.12
N VAL A 192 7.42 -7.58 -15.02
CA VAL A 192 8.76 -7.02 -14.87
C VAL A 192 8.65 -5.70 -14.12
N GLY A 193 9.59 -5.44 -13.22
CA GLY A 193 9.57 -4.21 -12.45
C GLY A 193 10.95 -3.80 -11.97
N THR A 194 11.05 -2.53 -11.57
CA THR A 194 12.29 -1.93 -11.08
C THR A 194 12.15 -1.49 -9.62
N SER A 195 13.26 -1.55 -8.89
CA SER A 195 13.37 -1.03 -7.52
C SER A 195 14.76 -0.48 -7.26
N SER A 196 14.84 0.70 -6.64
CA SER A 196 16.11 1.21 -6.11
C SER A 196 16.63 0.28 -5.01
N LEU A 197 17.94 0.32 -4.73
CA LEU A 197 18.48 -0.39 -3.57
C LEU A 197 17.84 0.06 -2.24
N THR A 198 17.52 1.35 -2.11
CA THR A 198 16.85 1.90 -0.91
C THR A 198 15.42 1.39 -0.70
N SER A 199 14.80 0.82 -1.72
CA SER A 199 13.47 0.20 -1.65
C SER A 199 13.51 -1.33 -1.73
N THR A 200 14.67 -1.91 -1.99
CA THR A 200 14.88 -3.37 -2.01
C THR A 200 15.08 -3.88 -0.58
N PRO A 201 14.47 -5.00 -0.16
CA PRO A 201 13.48 -5.81 -0.86
C PRO A 201 12.02 -5.38 -0.60
N ARG A 202 11.81 -4.36 0.23
CA ARG A 202 10.48 -3.84 0.63
C ARG A 202 9.53 -3.62 -0.56
N ARG A 203 10.04 -3.19 -1.70
CA ARG A 203 9.23 -2.93 -2.90
C ARG A 203 8.43 -4.14 -3.34
N LEU A 204 9.00 -5.35 -3.24
CA LEU A 204 8.30 -6.59 -3.57
C LEU A 204 7.26 -6.96 -2.51
N ASP A 205 7.51 -6.64 -1.23
CA ASP A 205 6.50 -6.80 -0.17
C ASP A 205 5.23 -6.00 -0.48
N GLU A 206 5.41 -4.77 -0.97
CA GLU A 206 4.32 -3.87 -1.36
C GLU A 206 3.55 -4.35 -2.60
N GLN A 207 4.13 -5.22 -3.42
CA GLN A 207 3.51 -5.63 -4.68
C GLN A 207 2.44 -6.72 -4.53
N ALA A 208 2.37 -7.43 -3.40
CA ALA A 208 1.50 -8.61 -3.20
C ALA A 208 1.77 -9.72 -4.24
N VAL A 209 3.05 -9.99 -4.53
CA VAL A 209 3.46 -11.11 -5.41
C VAL A 209 3.33 -12.44 -4.68
N ALA A 210 3.37 -13.57 -5.39
CA ALA A 210 3.52 -14.91 -4.81
C ALA A 210 4.99 -15.32 -4.72
N THR A 211 5.78 -14.95 -5.73
CA THR A 211 7.23 -15.16 -5.79
C THR A 211 7.87 -14.13 -6.71
N ALA A 212 9.17 -13.90 -6.57
CA ALA A 212 9.93 -13.02 -7.43
C ALA A 212 11.42 -13.36 -7.44
N THR A 213 12.11 -12.98 -8.52
CA THR A 213 13.56 -13.11 -8.69
C THR A 213 14.12 -11.80 -9.21
N TYR A 214 15.18 -11.29 -8.59
CA TYR A 214 15.98 -10.20 -9.15
C TYR A 214 16.89 -10.77 -10.24
N VAL A 215 16.81 -10.17 -11.43
CA VAL A 215 17.47 -10.71 -12.64
C VAL A 215 18.58 -9.81 -13.19
N ALA A 216 18.62 -8.53 -12.79
CA ALA A 216 19.69 -7.61 -13.17
C ALA A 216 19.87 -6.47 -12.14
N LEU A 217 21.06 -5.89 -12.11
CA LEU A 217 21.43 -4.66 -11.40
C LEU A 217 22.02 -3.67 -12.41
N ALA A 218 21.59 -2.42 -12.31
CA ALA A 218 22.15 -1.29 -13.06
C ALA A 218 22.72 -0.24 -12.11
N PRO A 219 23.72 0.54 -12.55
CA PRO A 219 24.27 1.65 -11.78
C PRO A 219 23.23 2.75 -11.52
N ASP A 220 22.21 2.85 -12.38
CA ASP A 220 21.17 3.87 -12.29
C ASP A 220 19.79 3.39 -12.78
N GLY A 221 18.77 4.13 -12.39
CA GLY A 221 17.35 3.94 -12.71
C GLY A 221 16.97 4.28 -14.15
N LEU A 222 17.79 4.98 -14.93
CA LEU A 222 17.54 5.22 -16.36
C LEU A 222 17.96 3.97 -17.16
N THR A 223 19.15 3.47 -16.87
CA THR A 223 19.73 2.24 -17.43
C THR A 223 18.82 1.04 -17.16
N ILE A 224 18.37 0.84 -15.91
CA ILE A 224 17.50 -0.28 -15.57
C ILE A 224 16.15 -0.23 -16.29
N ARG A 225 15.63 0.97 -16.60
CA ARG A 225 14.33 1.13 -17.28
C ARG A 225 14.40 0.77 -18.75
N ARG A 226 15.54 1.02 -19.42
CA ARG A 226 15.79 0.49 -20.75
C ARG A 226 15.76 -1.04 -20.76
N ALA A 227 16.30 -1.68 -19.72
CA ALA A 227 16.23 -3.12 -19.53
C ALA A 227 14.79 -3.61 -19.24
N GLU A 228 14.02 -2.87 -18.43
CA GLU A 228 12.60 -3.12 -18.16
C GLU A 228 11.75 -3.10 -19.46
N ASP A 229 11.97 -2.09 -20.32
CA ASP A 229 11.35 -1.99 -21.64
C ASP A 229 11.77 -3.13 -22.57
N ALA A 230 13.06 -3.49 -22.59
CA ALA A 230 13.56 -4.58 -23.41
C ALA A 230 12.95 -5.94 -23.02
N VAL A 231 12.84 -6.25 -21.72
CA VAL A 231 12.16 -7.46 -21.24
C VAL A 231 10.68 -7.43 -21.64
N THR A 232 10.03 -6.28 -21.57
CA THR A 232 8.64 -6.13 -21.99
C THR A 232 8.49 -6.44 -23.47
N ALA A 233 9.31 -5.82 -24.32
CA ALA A 233 9.24 -5.95 -25.77
C ALA A 233 9.63 -7.35 -26.28
N LEU A 234 10.65 -7.97 -25.67
CA LEU A 234 11.24 -9.22 -26.17
C LEU A 234 10.70 -10.48 -25.48
N ALA A 235 10.29 -10.39 -24.21
CA ALA A 235 9.76 -11.54 -23.45
C ALA A 235 8.24 -11.49 -23.23
N GLY A 236 7.57 -10.39 -23.62
CA GLY A 236 6.12 -10.22 -23.47
C GLY A 236 5.67 -10.08 -22.01
N ILE A 237 6.56 -9.72 -21.09
CA ILE A 237 6.26 -9.57 -19.66
C ILE A 237 5.89 -8.11 -19.39
N GLY A 238 4.64 -7.84 -18.99
CA GLY A 238 4.17 -6.46 -18.75
C GLY A 238 4.78 -5.79 -17.53
N GLN A 239 4.70 -4.44 -17.49
CA GLN A 239 5.25 -3.62 -16.39
C GLN A 239 4.18 -3.24 -15.33
N VAL A 240 2.91 -3.47 -15.62
CA VAL A 240 1.77 -3.03 -14.78
C VAL A 240 0.86 -4.20 -14.46
N LYS A 241 0.48 -4.31 -13.18
CA LYS A 241 -0.65 -5.13 -12.74
C LYS A 241 -1.54 -4.31 -11.82
N GLN A 242 -2.81 -4.19 -12.18
CA GLN A 242 -3.80 -3.41 -11.44
C GLN A 242 -4.09 -4.02 -10.07
N VAL A 243 -4.37 -3.18 -9.05
CA VAL A 243 -4.62 -3.64 -7.68
C VAL A 243 -5.79 -4.64 -7.62
N ALA A 244 -6.89 -4.37 -8.33
CA ALA A 244 -8.02 -5.30 -8.42
C ALA A 244 -7.63 -6.67 -9.01
N SER A 245 -6.77 -6.68 -10.03
CA SER A 245 -6.24 -7.91 -10.62
C SER A 245 -5.30 -8.66 -9.65
N LYS A 246 -4.52 -7.94 -8.84
CA LYS A 246 -3.72 -8.55 -7.77
C LYS A 246 -4.63 -9.19 -6.72
N TYR A 247 -5.68 -8.50 -6.29
CA TYR A 247 -6.63 -9.04 -5.32
C TYR A 247 -7.31 -10.30 -5.83
N ARG A 248 -7.80 -10.28 -7.09
CA ARG A 248 -8.38 -11.47 -7.74
C ARG A 248 -7.40 -12.64 -7.79
N ALA A 249 -6.10 -12.37 -8.06
CA ALA A 249 -5.10 -13.41 -8.08
C ALA A 249 -5.01 -14.14 -6.73
N TRP A 250 -5.04 -13.39 -5.63
CA TRP A 250 -5.00 -13.96 -4.28
C TRP A 250 -6.25 -14.77 -3.91
N THR A 251 -7.41 -14.43 -4.48
CA THR A 251 -8.67 -15.15 -4.24
C THR A 251 -8.91 -16.29 -5.24
N HIS A 252 -8.00 -16.49 -6.20
CA HIS A 252 -8.04 -17.57 -7.20
C HIS A 252 -6.61 -18.01 -7.58
N PRO A 253 -5.82 -18.56 -6.65
CA PRO A 253 -4.44 -18.91 -6.91
C PRO A 253 -4.30 -20.19 -7.76
N LEU A 254 -3.25 -20.26 -8.57
CA LEU A 254 -2.79 -21.50 -9.19
C LEU A 254 -2.11 -22.40 -8.14
N PRO A 255 -2.07 -23.73 -8.36
CA PRO A 255 -1.30 -24.65 -7.54
C PRO A 255 0.18 -24.26 -7.44
N GLY A 256 0.78 -24.44 -6.27
CA GLY A 256 2.14 -23.98 -5.98
C GLY A 256 3.22 -24.54 -6.93
N ALA A 257 3.06 -25.77 -7.41
CA ALA A 257 3.98 -26.35 -8.41
C ALA A 257 3.88 -25.65 -9.78
N GLN A 258 2.65 -25.34 -10.22
CA GLN A 258 2.43 -24.61 -11.47
C GLN A 258 2.96 -23.18 -11.37
N LEU A 259 2.81 -22.53 -10.21
CA LEU A 259 3.38 -21.20 -9.95
C LEU A 259 4.91 -21.18 -10.04
N ARG A 260 5.58 -22.19 -9.48
CA ARG A 260 7.05 -22.31 -9.56
C ARG A 260 7.52 -22.48 -10.99
N ALA A 261 6.93 -23.43 -11.73
CA ALA A 261 7.27 -23.66 -13.13
C ALA A 261 7.03 -22.40 -13.99
N ALA A 262 5.87 -21.75 -13.83
CA ALA A 262 5.56 -20.52 -14.54
C ALA A 262 6.56 -19.39 -14.21
N HIS A 263 6.97 -19.28 -12.94
CA HIS A 263 7.97 -18.29 -12.52
C HIS A 263 9.34 -18.55 -13.14
N GLU A 264 9.83 -19.80 -13.09
CA GLU A 264 11.11 -20.22 -13.67
C GLU A 264 11.14 -19.94 -15.18
N ASP A 265 10.07 -20.29 -15.89
CA ASP A 265 9.92 -20.01 -17.31
C ASP A 265 9.96 -18.50 -17.60
N ALA A 266 9.29 -17.68 -16.79
CA ALA A 266 9.29 -16.23 -16.95
C ALA A 266 10.67 -15.61 -16.69
N VAL A 267 11.41 -16.11 -15.69
CA VAL A 267 12.79 -15.68 -15.41
C VAL A 267 13.71 -16.09 -16.57
N ALA A 268 13.58 -17.30 -17.10
CA ALA A 268 14.36 -17.76 -18.25
C ALA A 268 14.12 -16.89 -19.50
N ARG A 269 12.85 -16.58 -19.82
CA ARG A 269 12.50 -15.67 -20.93
C ARG A 269 13.06 -14.27 -20.72
N ALA A 270 12.98 -13.73 -19.50
CA ALA A 270 13.54 -12.41 -19.19
C ALA A 270 15.07 -12.38 -19.35
N ARG A 271 15.77 -13.41 -18.88
CA ARG A 271 17.23 -13.54 -19.05
C ARG A 271 17.62 -13.62 -20.53
N ALA A 272 16.90 -14.41 -21.32
CA ALA A 272 17.13 -14.49 -22.76
C ALA A 272 16.89 -13.14 -23.47
N ALA A 273 15.84 -12.40 -23.08
CA ALA A 273 15.57 -11.06 -23.57
C ALA A 273 16.69 -10.07 -23.22
N LEU A 274 17.19 -10.08 -21.99
CA LEU A 274 18.29 -9.23 -21.56
C LEU A 274 19.59 -9.55 -22.32
N ALA A 275 19.93 -10.83 -22.48
CA ALA A 275 21.09 -11.25 -23.26
C ALA A 275 21.01 -10.75 -24.72
N LYS A 276 19.85 -10.92 -25.36
CA LYS A 276 19.61 -10.42 -26.73
C LYS A 276 19.72 -8.90 -26.81
N PHE A 277 19.17 -8.18 -25.84
CA PHE A 277 19.22 -6.72 -25.79
C PHE A 277 20.65 -6.19 -25.65
N LEU A 278 21.46 -6.81 -24.78
CA LEU A 278 22.85 -6.39 -24.52
C LEU A 278 23.78 -6.58 -25.74
N VAL A 279 23.47 -7.50 -26.66
CA VAL A 279 24.21 -7.61 -27.94
C VAL A 279 24.13 -6.33 -28.75
N GLY A 280 22.97 -5.63 -28.73
CA GLY A 280 22.78 -4.36 -29.42
C GLY A 280 23.22 -3.13 -28.63
N GLU A 281 23.55 -3.30 -27.34
CA GLU A 281 23.82 -2.22 -26.39
C GLU A 281 25.11 -2.50 -25.58
N PRO A 282 26.27 -2.68 -26.22
CA PRO A 282 27.49 -3.16 -25.56
C PRO A 282 28.07 -2.18 -24.53
N ALA A 283 27.68 -0.90 -24.59
CA ALA A 283 28.07 0.12 -23.61
C ALA A 283 27.18 0.13 -22.35
N LEU A 284 26.06 -0.60 -22.36
CA LEU A 284 25.12 -0.60 -21.25
C LEU A 284 25.65 -1.47 -20.10
N GLN A 285 25.80 -0.86 -18.92
CA GLN A 285 26.28 -1.56 -17.73
C GLN A 285 25.12 -2.22 -17.00
N LEU A 286 24.98 -3.54 -17.19
CA LEU A 286 24.04 -4.39 -16.44
C LEU A 286 24.78 -5.59 -15.86
N SER A 287 24.69 -5.78 -14.55
CA SER A 287 25.14 -7.00 -13.89
C SER A 287 23.98 -7.99 -13.82
N ALA A 288 24.19 -9.24 -14.24
CA ALA A 288 23.18 -10.29 -14.12
C ALA A 288 23.00 -10.72 -12.65
N LEU A 289 21.76 -10.98 -12.25
CA LEU A 289 21.43 -11.49 -10.91
C LEU A 289 20.65 -12.81 -10.99
N ASP A 290 20.84 -13.63 -9.95
CA ASP A 290 20.03 -14.82 -9.67
C ASP A 290 19.65 -14.85 -8.19
N GLU A 291 18.97 -13.80 -7.74
CA GLU A 291 18.63 -13.62 -6.34
C GLU A 291 17.13 -13.78 -6.13
N PRO A 292 16.66 -14.90 -5.54
CA PRO A 292 15.24 -15.06 -5.21
C PRO A 292 14.85 -14.10 -4.08
N TRP A 293 13.66 -13.52 -4.19
CA TRP A 293 13.08 -12.72 -3.13
C TRP A 293 12.48 -13.61 -2.04
N VAL A 294 12.78 -13.27 -0.78
CA VAL A 294 12.21 -13.94 0.39
C VAL A 294 11.06 -13.10 0.94
N PRO A 295 9.83 -13.62 1.03
CA PRO A 295 8.68 -12.90 1.60
C PRO A 295 8.90 -12.42 3.04
N SER A 296 8.29 -11.30 3.41
CA SER A 296 8.30 -10.86 4.81
C SER A 296 7.60 -11.88 5.72
N PRO A 297 8.06 -12.10 6.97
CA PRO A 297 7.38 -12.97 7.93
C PRO A 297 5.90 -12.60 8.17
N ALA A 298 5.53 -11.32 8.02
CA ALA A 298 4.14 -10.86 8.14
C ALA A 298 3.22 -11.42 7.04
N MET A 299 3.79 -11.97 5.97
CA MET A 299 3.08 -12.64 4.89
C MET A 299 2.85 -14.12 5.14
N ASN A 300 3.41 -14.72 6.19
CA ASN A 300 3.38 -16.17 6.39
C ASN A 300 1.96 -16.74 6.44
N ARG A 301 1.02 -16.06 7.11
CA ARG A 301 -0.38 -16.49 7.17
C ARG A 301 -1.08 -16.45 5.81
N PRO A 302 -1.12 -15.31 5.07
CA PRO A 302 -1.72 -15.32 3.74
C PRO A 302 -1.01 -16.27 2.77
N TYR A 303 0.31 -16.47 2.91
CA TYR A 303 1.07 -17.41 2.09
C TYR A 303 0.86 -18.88 2.46
N ALA A 304 0.30 -19.20 3.63
CA ALA A 304 0.04 -20.58 4.01
C ALA A 304 -0.88 -21.27 2.98
N ALA A 305 -1.91 -20.56 2.51
CA ALA A 305 -2.77 -21.01 1.43
C ALA A 305 -1.96 -21.33 0.16
N LEU A 306 -1.06 -20.43 -0.26
CA LEU A 306 -0.23 -20.62 -1.47
C LEU A 306 0.79 -21.77 -1.38
N ARG A 307 1.24 -22.12 -0.16
CA ARG A 307 2.23 -23.18 0.06
C ARG A 307 1.62 -24.59 0.07
N ALA A 308 0.30 -24.69 0.22
CA ALA A 308 -0.39 -25.97 0.15
C ALA A 308 -0.21 -26.63 -1.23
N HIS A 309 -0.20 -27.97 -1.28
CA HIS A 309 -0.16 -28.69 -2.56
C HIS A 309 -1.36 -28.34 -3.45
N ASN A 310 -2.53 -28.19 -2.82
CA ASN A 310 -3.74 -27.67 -3.43
C ASN A 310 -4.19 -26.43 -2.63
N PRO A 311 -3.89 -25.20 -3.09
CA PRO A 311 -4.23 -23.99 -2.35
C PRO A 311 -5.74 -23.78 -2.35
N GLU A 312 -6.36 -23.81 -1.17
CA GLU A 312 -7.73 -23.30 -1.04
C GLU A 312 -7.70 -21.77 -1.13
N PRO A 313 -8.51 -21.15 -2.00
CA PRO A 313 -8.51 -19.70 -2.11
C PRO A 313 -9.00 -19.03 -0.84
N LEU A 314 -8.37 -17.92 -0.46
CA LEU A 314 -8.91 -17.06 0.58
C LEU A 314 -10.24 -16.48 0.10
N ALA A 315 -11.28 -16.58 0.93
CA ALA A 315 -12.57 -15.99 0.61
C ALA A 315 -12.41 -14.47 0.41
N PRO A 316 -12.98 -13.88 -0.65
CA PRO A 316 -12.98 -12.43 -0.81
C PRO A 316 -13.90 -11.81 0.26
N CYS A 317 -13.42 -10.77 0.93
CA CYS A 317 -14.28 -9.86 1.69
C CYS A 317 -14.77 -8.76 0.76
N ASP A 318 -16.06 -8.44 0.84
CA ASP A 318 -16.54 -7.18 0.29
C ASP A 318 -15.99 -6.04 1.15
N SER A 319 -15.07 -5.26 0.59
CA SER A 319 -14.48 -4.11 1.24
C SER A 319 -15.11 -2.79 0.79
N THR A 320 -16.15 -2.84 -0.05
CA THR A 320 -16.96 -1.67 -0.38
C THR A 320 -17.83 -1.33 0.82
N LEU A 321 -17.39 -0.31 1.56
CA LEU A 321 -18.07 0.15 2.75
C LEU A 321 -18.98 1.31 2.36
N ASP A 322 -20.19 0.98 1.92
CA ASP A 322 -21.27 1.93 1.65
C ASP A 322 -21.88 2.42 2.99
N GLY A 323 -21.02 2.93 3.88
CA GLY A 323 -21.36 3.28 5.27
C GLY A 323 -21.52 2.08 6.21
N SER A 324 -21.33 0.86 5.72
CA SER A 324 -21.33 -0.36 6.52
C SER A 324 -20.05 -0.52 7.36
N THR A 325 -20.16 -1.30 8.44
CA THR A 325 -19.03 -1.63 9.30
C THR A 325 -18.17 -2.73 8.67
N ALA A 326 -16.87 -2.50 8.57
CA ALA A 326 -15.86 -3.54 8.44
C ALA A 326 -15.24 -3.79 9.82
N GLY A 327 -15.30 -5.01 10.33
CA GLY A 327 -14.65 -5.36 11.58
C GLY A 327 -14.16 -6.80 11.61
N PHE A 328 -12.89 -7.00 11.96
CA PHE A 328 -12.25 -8.31 11.90
C PHE A 328 -10.94 -8.36 12.69
N PHE A 329 -10.47 -9.58 12.98
CA PHE A 329 -9.16 -9.84 13.54
C PHE A 329 -8.15 -10.06 12.43
N CYS A 330 -7.06 -9.30 12.44
CA CYS A 330 -6.02 -9.35 11.42
C CYS A 330 -5.07 -10.52 11.71
N THR A 331 -4.72 -11.32 10.69
CA THR A 331 -3.76 -12.43 10.84
C THR A 331 -2.43 -12.17 10.14
N GLY A 332 -2.39 -11.23 9.19
CA GLY A 332 -1.22 -10.89 8.40
C GLY A 332 -1.57 -9.97 7.22
N ALA A 333 -0.61 -9.75 6.33
CA ALA A 333 -0.80 -8.90 5.16
C ALA A 333 0.05 -9.33 3.96
N ALA A 334 -0.40 -8.98 2.76
CA ALA A 334 0.36 -9.10 1.52
C ALA A 334 0.10 -7.86 0.63
N GLY A 335 1.13 -7.04 0.38
CA GLY A 335 0.98 -5.74 -0.27
C GLY A 335 -0.03 -4.84 0.43
N GLN A 336 -1.19 -4.60 -0.19
CA GLN A 336 -2.25 -3.76 0.36
C GLN A 336 -3.44 -4.57 0.88
N PHE A 337 -3.28 -5.87 1.02
CA PHE A 337 -4.33 -6.78 1.45
C PHE A 337 -4.06 -7.29 2.85
N VAL A 338 -5.11 -7.39 3.65
CA VAL A 338 -5.05 -7.95 5.00
C VAL A 338 -5.75 -9.30 4.99
N SER A 339 -5.10 -10.33 5.51
CA SER A 339 -5.78 -11.59 5.81
C SER A 339 -6.40 -11.48 7.20
N ALA A 340 -7.65 -11.92 7.36
CA ALA A 340 -8.42 -11.69 8.58
C ALA A 340 -9.48 -12.77 8.84
N HIS A 341 -10.06 -12.75 10.04
CA HIS A 341 -11.18 -13.61 10.43
C HIS A 341 -12.18 -12.91 11.36
N VAL A 342 -13.39 -13.48 11.52
CA VAL A 342 -14.45 -13.00 12.43
C VAL A 342 -14.77 -14.10 13.45
N GLY A 343 -13.77 -14.47 14.26
CA GLY A 343 -13.94 -15.42 15.37
C GLY A 343 -13.35 -16.82 15.14
N ASP A 344 -13.29 -17.30 13.90
CA ASP A 344 -12.62 -18.56 13.53
C ASP A 344 -11.33 -18.30 12.74
N PRO A 345 -10.13 -18.48 13.34
CA PRO A 345 -8.85 -18.24 12.67
C PRO A 345 -8.60 -19.08 11.42
N ASP A 346 -9.28 -20.22 11.27
CA ASP A 346 -9.12 -21.11 10.12
C ASP A 346 -10.02 -20.70 8.95
N ALA A 347 -11.12 -19.98 9.22
CA ALA A 347 -11.97 -19.35 8.22
C ALA A 347 -11.44 -17.97 7.77
N ALA A 348 -10.17 -17.93 7.34
CA ALA A 348 -9.53 -16.68 6.94
C ALA A 348 -10.05 -16.18 5.57
N PHE A 349 -10.34 -14.89 5.50
CA PHE A 349 -10.67 -14.16 4.27
C PHE A 349 -9.64 -13.07 3.99
N LEU A 350 -9.69 -12.53 2.77
CA LEU A 350 -8.81 -11.45 2.34
C LEU A 350 -9.59 -10.14 2.24
N VAL A 351 -9.03 -9.04 2.74
CA VAL A 351 -9.63 -7.71 2.71
C VAL A 351 -8.79 -6.80 1.81
N ASN A 352 -9.43 -6.18 0.82
CA ASN A 352 -8.78 -5.21 -0.07
C ASN A 352 -8.74 -3.80 0.53
N THR A 353 -7.79 -3.54 1.42
CA THR A 353 -7.67 -2.22 2.09
C THR A 353 -7.25 -1.08 1.15
N ALA A 354 -6.90 -1.37 -0.11
CA ALA A 354 -6.64 -0.35 -1.11
C ALA A 354 -7.91 0.42 -1.51
N GLU A 355 -9.10 -0.17 -1.33
CA GLU A 355 -10.38 0.50 -1.59
C GLU A 355 -10.65 1.65 -0.62
N TRP A 356 -10.08 1.57 0.59
CA TRP A 356 -10.22 2.60 1.62
C TRP A 356 -9.24 3.75 1.44
N ARG A 357 -8.33 3.67 0.45
CA ARG A 357 -7.34 4.70 0.18
C ARG A 357 -8.00 6.06 0.06
N ASN A 358 -7.49 7.01 0.83
CA ASN A 358 -7.90 8.40 0.92
C ASN A 358 -9.31 8.64 1.49
N LEU A 359 -9.98 7.62 2.01
CA LEU A 359 -11.31 7.77 2.62
C LEU A 359 -11.20 8.27 4.06
N LEU A 360 -12.16 9.09 4.47
CA LEU A 360 -12.42 9.36 5.88
C LEU A 360 -13.10 8.14 6.49
N VAL A 361 -12.48 7.59 7.53
CA VAL A 361 -12.97 6.43 8.27
C VAL A 361 -13.15 6.79 9.73
N VAL A 362 -14.13 6.18 10.36
CA VAL A 362 -14.42 6.34 11.80
C VAL A 362 -14.23 4.97 12.45
N PRO A 363 -13.47 4.87 13.57
CA PRO A 363 -13.40 3.65 14.34
C PRO A 363 -14.80 3.18 14.75
N ASP A 364 -15.01 1.88 14.68
CA ASP A 364 -16.28 1.24 15.03
C ASP A 364 -16.02 0.04 15.96
N ARG A 365 -17.08 -0.67 16.38
CA ARG A 365 -17.00 -1.85 17.25
C ARG A 365 -17.72 -3.08 16.69
N GLY A 366 -18.41 -2.95 15.55
CA GLY A 366 -19.08 -4.07 14.89
C GLY A 366 -18.11 -4.98 14.12
N PHE A 367 -18.59 -6.17 13.76
CA PHE A 367 -17.88 -7.14 12.93
C PHE A 367 -18.47 -7.21 11.52
N THR A 368 -17.61 -7.50 10.54
CA THR A 368 -18.01 -7.78 9.16
C THR A 368 -18.91 -9.01 9.12
N ARG A 369 -20.03 -8.92 8.41
CA ARG A 369 -20.83 -10.10 8.07
C ARG A 369 -20.18 -10.85 6.91
N VAL A 370 -19.39 -11.86 7.23
CA VAL A 370 -18.78 -12.71 6.21
C VAL A 370 -19.80 -13.76 5.79
N ARG A 371 -20.20 -13.78 4.51
CA ARG A 371 -20.83 -14.96 3.93
C ARG A 371 -19.73 -15.97 3.68
N VAL A 372 -19.33 -16.71 4.72
CA VAL A 372 -18.50 -17.89 4.50
C VAL A 372 -19.41 -18.86 3.76
N GLN A 373 -19.13 -19.08 2.48
CA GLN A 373 -19.80 -20.09 1.69
C GLN A 373 -19.31 -21.42 2.25
N SER A 374 -19.99 -21.94 3.28
CA SER A 374 -19.73 -23.29 3.76
C SER A 374 -20.00 -24.22 2.58
N SER A 375 -18.96 -24.91 2.11
CA SER A 375 -19.13 -26.10 1.29
C SER A 375 -20.05 -27.02 2.07
N LEU A 376 -21.30 -27.12 1.63
CA LEU A 376 -22.19 -28.19 2.06
C LEU A 376 -21.55 -29.48 1.55
N PHE A 377 -20.96 -30.23 2.47
CA PHE A 377 -20.76 -31.67 2.30
C PHE A 377 -22.12 -32.37 2.32
#